data_AF-A0A845R121-F1
#
_entry.id   AF-A0A845R121-F1
#
_cell.length_a   1.000
_cell.length_b   1.000
_cell.length_c   1.000
_cell.angle_alpha   90.00
_cell.angle_beta   90.00
_cell.angle_gamma   90.00
#
_symmetry.space_group_name_H-M   'P 1'
#
loop_
_entity.id
_entity.type
_entity.pdbx_description
1 polymer ?
#
loop_
_entity_poly.entity_id
_entity_poly.type
_entity_poly.pdbx_seq_one_letter_code
_entity_poly.pdbx_strand_id
1 'polypeptide(L)'
;MQNILKSKKWLIAISVVFVIALFSVFLYQDSFAQVKLTIDDKTQNIKTSNETVGEVIEEEGIYIGKSDYINFDLEDKLEKDMEIVIKRSKPVTVEIGTKTVTKKTYKNNIKEILKDFGIKVDKDDKVKPGLNAEHTDGKIILTKVDKKKVFEEEELEFKTLYKDNKRLELGKTSTVKKGAKGIKEITKAQIFENGKLVKEDIISEEVVKEPVNQIIEKGKKPLTVASRGSSSDRKKVSKPSSNSSSSSSNSSSSSNSSSSNKFNAKRTIVMSSTAYSIKGTTASGVPSGPGKVAVDPNVIPLGTRLYIESLDGWSDYGYAIAADTGSAIKGNKVDLFYSNRSTALKYGRRKIKVHILN
;
A
#
# COMPACT_ATOMS: atom_id res chain seq x y z
N MET A 1 18.18 -89.69 53.07
CA MET A 1 17.40 -88.62 52.37
C MET A 1 15.88 -88.83 52.36
N GLN A 2 15.30 -89.94 52.85
CA GLN A 2 13.85 -90.19 52.74
C GLN A 2 12.94 -89.51 53.80
N ASN A 3 13.49 -88.94 54.89
CA ASN A 3 12.67 -88.33 55.96
C ASN A 3 12.39 -86.83 55.80
N ILE A 4 13.11 -86.13 54.91
CA ILE A 4 12.90 -84.69 54.68
C ILE A 4 11.59 -84.44 53.88
N LEU A 5 11.23 -85.38 53.01
CA LEU A 5 10.04 -85.33 52.15
C LEU A 5 8.70 -85.58 52.87
N LYS A 6 8.71 -86.07 54.12
CA LYS A 6 7.48 -86.34 54.90
C LYS A 6 7.01 -85.14 55.76
N SER A 7 7.83 -84.10 55.91
CA SER A 7 7.45 -82.92 56.71
C SER A 7 6.75 -81.88 55.84
N LYS A 8 5.55 -81.43 56.25
CA LYS A 8 4.83 -80.32 55.57
C LYS A 8 5.65 -79.02 55.52
N LYS A 9 6.70 -78.91 56.33
CA LYS A 9 7.63 -77.76 56.38
C LYS A 9 8.43 -77.57 55.08
N TRP A 10 8.76 -78.65 54.36
CA TRP A 10 9.49 -78.54 53.08
C TRP A 10 8.58 -78.04 51.94
N LEU A 11 7.30 -78.42 51.95
CA LEU A 11 6.29 -77.86 51.02
C LEU A 11 6.08 -76.35 51.23
N ILE A 12 6.09 -75.89 52.48
CA ILE A 12 6.02 -74.46 52.81
C ILE A 12 7.28 -73.74 52.32
N ALA A 13 8.46 -74.31 52.52
CA ALA A 13 9.71 -73.72 52.02
C ALA A 13 9.74 -73.58 50.49
N ILE A 14 9.29 -74.60 49.75
CA ILE A 14 9.18 -74.55 48.28
C ILE A 14 8.15 -73.50 47.85
N SER A 15 6.99 -73.45 48.50
CA SER A 15 5.95 -72.46 48.23
C SER A 15 6.47 -71.03 48.43
N VAL A 16 7.23 -70.76 49.49
CA VAL A 16 7.81 -69.44 49.75
C VAL A 16 8.83 -69.06 48.70
N VAL A 17 9.72 -69.98 48.31
CA VAL A 17 10.71 -69.74 47.23
C VAL A 17 9.99 -69.48 45.90
N PHE A 18 8.91 -70.20 45.61
CA PHE A 18 8.11 -70.01 44.40
C PHE A 18 7.40 -68.65 44.39
N VAL A 19 6.84 -68.22 45.53
CA VAL A 19 6.22 -66.89 45.67
C VAL A 19 7.26 -65.78 45.55
N ILE A 20 8.45 -65.93 46.13
CA ILE A 20 9.55 -64.96 45.97
C ILE A 20 10.00 -64.89 44.51
N ALA A 21 10.11 -66.04 43.83
CA ALA A 21 10.46 -66.08 42.41
C ALA A 21 9.38 -65.38 41.55
N LEU A 22 8.10 -65.67 41.78
CA LEU A 22 7.00 -64.99 41.09
C LEU A 22 6.96 -63.49 41.39
N PHE A 23 7.19 -63.10 42.64
CA PHE A 23 7.25 -61.69 43.04
C PHE A 23 8.45 -60.98 42.41
N SER A 24 9.61 -61.64 42.30
CA SER A 24 10.79 -61.09 41.62
C SER A 24 10.57 -60.91 40.11
N VAL A 25 9.88 -61.84 39.45
CA VAL A 25 9.48 -61.70 38.03
C VAL A 25 8.44 -60.58 37.86
N PHE A 26 7.53 -60.43 38.81
CA PHE A 26 6.55 -59.34 38.83
C PHE A 26 7.22 -57.97 39.01
N LEU A 27 8.13 -57.85 39.99
CA LEU A 27 8.94 -56.64 40.20
C LEU A 27 9.82 -56.33 38.97
N TYR A 28 10.37 -57.35 38.32
CA TYR A 28 11.14 -57.20 37.08
C TYR A 28 10.29 -56.72 35.90
N GLN A 29 9.00 -57.07 35.85
CA GLN A 29 8.11 -56.53 34.81
C GLN A 29 7.65 -55.10 35.10
N ASP A 30 7.52 -54.71 36.37
CA ASP A 30 7.11 -53.35 36.78
C ASP A 30 8.29 -52.35 36.75
N SER A 31 9.54 -52.82 36.60
CA SER A 31 10.74 -51.97 36.57
C SER A 31 11.00 -51.26 35.24
N PHE A 32 10.16 -51.45 34.22
CA PHE A 32 10.32 -50.81 32.92
C PHE A 32 9.29 -49.70 32.73
N ALA A 33 9.75 -48.51 32.35
CA ALA A 33 8.86 -47.47 31.89
C ALA A 33 8.24 -47.90 30.55
N GLN A 34 6.93 -47.71 30.42
CA GLN A 34 6.22 -47.90 29.17
C GLN A 34 5.85 -46.54 28.62
N VAL A 35 6.36 -46.23 27.42
CA VAL A 35 6.10 -44.96 26.73
C VAL A 35 5.47 -45.23 25.38
N LYS A 36 4.61 -44.31 24.94
CA LYS A 36 3.94 -44.37 23.66
C LYS A 36 4.65 -43.41 22.71
N LEU A 37 5.34 -43.95 21.72
CA LEU A 37 6.02 -43.17 20.71
C LEU A 37 5.16 -43.09 19.45
N THR A 38 4.83 -41.88 19.02
CA THR A 38 4.10 -41.62 17.77
C THR A 38 4.99 -40.84 16.82
N ILE A 39 5.33 -41.43 15.67
CA ILE A 39 6.07 -40.77 14.59
C ILE A 39 5.11 -40.53 13.43
N ASP A 40 4.83 -39.26 13.16
CA ASP A 40 3.74 -38.81 12.28
C ASP A 40 2.40 -39.42 12.73
N ASP A 41 1.90 -40.45 12.04
CA ASP A 41 0.64 -41.13 12.34
C ASP A 41 0.83 -42.59 12.82
N LYS A 42 2.09 -43.03 13.01
CA LYS A 42 2.42 -44.39 13.43
C LYS A 42 2.77 -44.41 14.90
N THR A 43 2.02 -45.18 15.68
CA THR A 43 2.24 -45.34 17.12
C THR A 43 2.86 -46.69 17.44
N GLN A 44 3.84 -46.69 18.34
CA GLN A 44 4.47 -47.87 18.92
C GLN A 44 4.55 -47.71 20.44
N ASN A 45 4.32 -48.80 21.18
CA ASN A 45 4.58 -48.84 22.61
C ASN A 45 6.00 -49.35 22.83
N ILE A 46 6.82 -48.56 23.52
CA ILE A 46 8.20 -48.89 23.84
C ILE A 46 8.27 -49.19 25.33
N LYS A 47 8.93 -50.30 25.66
CA LYS A 47 9.33 -50.63 27.02
C LYS A 47 10.82 -50.39 27.11
N THR A 48 11.23 -49.53 28.04
CA THR A 48 12.62 -49.10 28.17
C THR A 48 12.99 -48.94 29.63
N SER A 49 14.28 -49.12 29.92
CA SER A 49 14.91 -48.80 31.20
C SER A 49 15.65 -47.46 31.18
N ASN A 50 15.64 -46.77 30.05
CA ASN A 50 16.27 -45.46 29.90
C ASN A 50 15.56 -44.41 30.76
N GLU A 51 16.29 -43.38 31.15
CA GLU A 51 15.77 -42.35 32.06
C GLU A 51 15.22 -41.15 31.29
N THR A 52 15.67 -40.92 30.05
CA THR A 52 15.35 -39.71 29.29
C THR A 52 14.71 -39.97 27.92
N VAL A 53 13.98 -38.97 27.42
CA VAL A 53 13.39 -38.98 26.06
C VAL A 53 14.47 -39.18 24.99
N GLY A 54 15.63 -38.52 25.14
CA GLY A 54 16.74 -38.59 24.19
C GLY A 54 17.32 -40.00 24.07
N GLU A 55 17.52 -40.69 25.20
CA GLU A 55 18.04 -42.06 25.22
C GLU A 55 17.10 -43.05 24.50
N VAL A 56 15.78 -42.94 24.71
CA VAL A 56 14.79 -43.78 24.01
C VAL A 56 14.79 -43.53 22.52
N ILE A 57 14.88 -42.26 22.11
CA ILE A 57 14.94 -41.86 20.71
C ILE A 57 16.22 -42.42 20.04
N GLU A 58 17.35 -42.36 20.74
CA GLU A 58 18.62 -42.91 20.26
C GLU A 58 18.62 -44.45 20.18
N GLU A 59 18.07 -45.14 21.20
CA GLU A 59 17.93 -46.60 21.24
C GLU A 59 17.09 -47.13 20.06
N GLU A 60 15.99 -46.44 19.74
CA GLU A 60 15.15 -46.77 18.59
C GLU A 60 15.76 -46.35 17.24
N GLY A 61 16.97 -45.75 17.25
CA GLY A 61 17.69 -45.33 16.03
C GLY A 61 17.05 -44.14 15.32
N ILE A 62 16.36 -43.27 16.06
CA ILE A 62 15.57 -42.16 15.52
C ILE A 62 16.40 -40.88 15.54
N TYR A 63 16.77 -40.40 14.35
CA TYR A 63 17.44 -39.10 14.22
C TYR A 63 16.42 -37.97 14.13
N ILE A 64 16.48 -36.97 15.02
CA ILE A 64 15.59 -35.79 14.98
C ILE A 64 16.21 -34.71 14.08
N GLY A 65 15.53 -34.37 12.98
CA GLY A 65 15.95 -33.29 12.12
C GLY A 65 15.74 -31.92 12.78
N LYS A 66 16.56 -30.93 12.41
CA LYS A 66 16.47 -29.54 12.94
C LYS A 66 15.08 -28.90 12.76
N SER A 67 14.31 -29.33 11.77
CA SER A 67 12.98 -28.80 11.46
C SER A 67 11.85 -29.73 11.87
N ASP A 68 12.17 -30.91 12.41
CA ASP A 68 11.18 -31.83 12.96
C ASP A 68 10.64 -31.27 14.27
N TYR A 69 9.43 -31.70 14.63
CA TYR A 69 8.83 -31.35 15.90
C TYR A 69 8.86 -32.54 16.83
N ILE A 70 9.18 -32.29 18.08
CA ILE A 70 9.00 -33.19 19.20
C ILE A 70 8.27 -32.42 20.31
N ASN A 71 7.34 -33.06 21.01
CA ASN A 71 6.56 -32.42 22.06
C ASN A 71 7.30 -32.30 23.40
N PHE A 72 8.41 -33.02 23.58
CA PHE A 72 9.25 -33.04 24.77
C PHE A 72 10.71 -32.73 24.41
N ASP A 73 11.47 -32.20 25.37
CA ASP A 73 12.89 -31.99 25.22
C ASP A 73 13.65 -33.32 25.40
N LEU A 74 14.83 -33.45 24.77
CA LEU A 74 15.61 -34.70 24.82
C LEU A 74 16.12 -35.03 26.23
N GLU A 75 16.23 -34.03 27.09
CA GLU A 75 16.69 -34.16 28.48
C GLU A 75 15.53 -34.45 29.45
N ASP A 76 14.28 -34.42 28.98
CA ASP A 76 13.12 -34.67 29.83
C ASP A 76 13.14 -36.11 30.34
N LYS A 77 12.85 -36.26 31.65
CA LYS A 77 12.76 -37.57 32.30
C LYS A 77 11.52 -38.32 31.83
N LEU A 78 11.65 -39.63 31.67
CA LEU A 78 10.53 -40.48 31.30
C LEU A 78 9.58 -40.70 32.48
N GLU A 79 8.29 -40.61 32.16
CA GLU A 79 7.21 -40.98 33.06
C GLU A 79 6.43 -42.18 32.50
N LYS A 80 5.74 -42.90 33.38
CA LYS A 80 4.88 -44.02 32.97
C LYS A 80 3.73 -43.49 32.11
N ASP A 81 3.46 -44.16 30.99
CA ASP A 81 2.42 -43.82 30.01
C ASP A 81 2.65 -42.48 29.28
N MET A 82 3.89 -41.96 29.27
CA MET A 82 4.27 -40.76 28.54
C MET A 82 4.08 -40.94 27.02
N GLU A 83 3.45 -39.95 26.36
CA GLU A 83 3.22 -39.97 24.91
C GLU A 83 4.17 -39.02 24.17
N ILE A 84 5.24 -39.58 23.62
CA ILE A 84 6.23 -38.84 22.82
C ILE A 84 5.72 -38.76 21.38
N VAL A 85 5.54 -37.55 20.86
CA VAL A 85 5.04 -37.29 19.52
C VAL A 85 6.12 -36.58 18.70
N ILE A 86 6.58 -37.26 17.65
CA ILE A 86 7.52 -36.73 16.67
C ILE A 86 6.78 -36.49 15.36
N LYS A 87 6.87 -35.29 14.80
CA LYS A 87 6.34 -34.96 13.46
C LYS A 87 7.49 -34.63 12.52
N ARG A 88 7.61 -35.40 11.44
CA ARG A 88 8.65 -35.26 10.45
C ARG A 88 8.39 -34.07 9.55
N SER A 89 9.41 -33.25 9.38
CA SER A 89 9.34 -32.11 8.49
C SER A 89 9.44 -32.52 7.04
N LYS A 90 8.53 -32.01 6.21
CA LYS A 90 8.49 -32.24 4.77
C LYS A 90 8.91 -30.97 4.04
N PRO A 91 9.62 -31.07 2.90
CA PRO A 91 9.91 -29.90 2.08
C PRO A 91 8.63 -29.39 1.44
N VAL A 92 8.28 -28.13 1.73
CA VAL A 92 7.12 -27.46 1.13
C VAL A 92 7.61 -26.31 0.27
N THR A 93 7.03 -26.20 -0.92
CA THR A 93 7.37 -25.17 -1.91
C THR A 93 6.22 -24.19 -2.08
N VAL A 94 6.52 -22.90 -1.92
CA VAL A 94 5.59 -21.79 -2.12
C VAL A 94 6.04 -20.95 -3.31
N GLU A 95 5.16 -20.75 -4.28
CA GLU A 95 5.36 -19.88 -5.44
C GLU A 95 4.64 -18.55 -5.26
N ILE A 96 5.36 -17.45 -5.47
CA ILE A 96 4.86 -16.08 -5.36
C ILE A 96 5.24 -15.34 -6.65
N GLY A 97 4.35 -15.38 -7.65
CA GLY A 97 4.65 -14.87 -8.98
C GLY A 97 5.81 -15.63 -9.62
N THR A 98 6.95 -14.96 -9.80
CA THR A 98 8.18 -15.58 -10.37
C THR A 98 9.15 -16.09 -9.31
N LYS A 99 8.87 -15.84 -8.03
CA LYS A 99 9.74 -16.27 -6.92
C LYS A 99 9.24 -17.61 -6.36
N THR A 100 10.17 -18.50 -6.06
CA THR A 100 9.88 -19.78 -5.41
C THR A 100 10.65 -19.87 -4.10
N VAL A 101 9.98 -20.30 -3.03
CA VAL A 101 10.57 -20.49 -1.70
C VAL A 101 10.33 -21.93 -1.27
N THR A 102 11.40 -22.66 -0.96
CA THR A 102 11.32 -24.03 -0.46
C THR A 102 11.95 -24.09 0.93
N LYS A 103 11.18 -24.55 1.92
CA LYS A 103 11.66 -24.79 3.30
C LYS A 103 11.03 -26.08 3.85
N LYS A 104 11.65 -26.66 4.87
CA LYS A 104 11.08 -27.81 5.58
C LYS A 104 10.19 -27.34 6.72
N THR A 105 9.04 -27.98 6.90
CA THR A 105 8.14 -27.74 8.04
C THR A 105 7.33 -28.99 8.37
N TYR A 106 6.94 -29.15 9.62
CA TYR A 106 6.05 -30.21 10.09
C TYR A 106 4.57 -29.78 10.12
N LYS A 107 4.30 -28.52 9.74
CA LYS A 107 2.94 -27.98 9.68
C LYS A 107 2.22 -28.52 8.46
N ASN A 108 0.97 -28.95 8.65
CA ASN A 108 0.13 -29.46 7.56
C ASN A 108 -0.84 -28.41 7.02
N ASN A 109 -1.23 -27.39 7.80
CA ASN A 109 -2.18 -26.39 7.34
C ASN A 109 -1.50 -25.26 6.54
N ILE A 110 -2.03 -24.90 5.37
CA ILE A 110 -1.42 -23.90 4.47
C ILE A 110 -1.23 -22.54 5.16
N LYS A 111 -2.19 -22.08 5.97
CA LYS A 111 -2.05 -20.82 6.72
C LYS A 111 -0.89 -20.87 7.71
N GLU A 112 -0.71 -22.00 8.39
CA GLU A 112 0.39 -22.18 9.33
C GLU A 112 1.74 -22.28 8.61
N ILE A 113 1.80 -23.02 7.50
CA ILE A 113 3.00 -23.12 6.66
C ILE A 113 3.44 -21.74 6.18
N LEU A 114 2.52 -20.93 5.62
CA LEU A 114 2.86 -19.59 5.15
C LEU A 114 3.34 -18.70 6.29
N LYS A 115 2.72 -18.80 7.47
CA LYS A 115 3.16 -18.07 8.67
C LYS A 115 4.56 -18.49 9.12
N ASP A 116 4.82 -19.79 9.19
CA ASP A 116 6.12 -20.39 9.54
C ASP A 116 7.22 -19.94 8.57
N PHE A 117 6.87 -19.80 7.27
CA PHE A 117 7.79 -19.33 6.26
C PHE A 117 8.07 -17.82 6.32
N GLY A 118 7.31 -17.08 7.15
CA GLY A 118 7.37 -15.62 7.28
C GLY A 118 6.59 -14.87 6.18
N ILE A 119 5.71 -15.56 5.46
CA ILE A 119 4.94 -15.01 4.34
C ILE A 119 3.63 -14.45 4.87
N LYS A 120 3.48 -13.12 4.82
CA LYS A 120 2.23 -12.44 5.18
C LYS A 120 1.24 -12.55 4.02
N VAL A 121 -0.01 -12.86 4.32
CA VAL A 121 -1.12 -12.93 3.35
C VAL A 121 -2.19 -11.95 3.81
N ASP A 122 -2.70 -11.13 2.90
CA ASP A 122 -3.82 -10.22 3.19
C ASP A 122 -5.16 -10.80 2.71
N LYS A 123 -6.22 -9.98 2.77
CA LYS A 123 -7.59 -10.38 2.44
C LYS A 123 -7.87 -10.45 0.93
N ASP A 124 -7.06 -9.76 0.12
CA ASP A 124 -7.25 -9.62 -1.32
C ASP A 124 -6.41 -10.66 -2.08
N ASP A 125 -5.31 -11.12 -1.47
CA ASP A 125 -4.46 -12.20 -1.92
C ASP A 125 -5.22 -13.51 -2.19
N LYS A 126 -4.76 -14.25 -3.20
CA LYS A 126 -5.32 -15.56 -3.57
C LYS A 126 -4.30 -16.65 -3.26
N VAL A 127 -4.72 -17.69 -2.54
CA VAL A 127 -3.88 -18.85 -2.20
C VAL A 127 -4.49 -20.12 -2.77
N LYS A 128 -3.66 -20.95 -3.41
CA LYS A 128 -4.04 -22.26 -3.93
C LYS A 128 -3.01 -23.32 -3.49
N PRO A 129 -3.42 -24.40 -2.82
CA PRO A 129 -4.76 -24.64 -2.26
C PRO A 129 -5.15 -23.57 -1.22
N GLY A 130 -6.43 -23.47 -0.88
CA GLY A 130 -6.95 -22.39 -0.03
C GLY A 130 -6.29 -22.35 1.36
N LEU A 131 -6.30 -21.19 2.03
CA LEU A 131 -5.59 -20.99 3.31
C LEU A 131 -5.94 -22.02 4.40
N ASN A 132 -7.18 -22.50 4.45
CA ASN A 132 -7.62 -23.44 5.47
C ASN A 132 -7.45 -24.91 5.04
N ALA A 133 -7.02 -25.16 3.81
CA ALA A 133 -6.79 -26.52 3.34
C ALA A 133 -5.50 -27.08 3.95
N GLU A 134 -5.48 -28.40 4.11
CA GLU A 134 -4.27 -29.13 4.43
C GLU A 134 -3.39 -29.26 3.18
N HIS A 135 -2.09 -29.20 3.40
CA HIS A 135 -1.07 -29.42 2.40
C HIS A 135 -0.75 -30.90 2.37
N THR A 136 -1.15 -31.55 1.28
CA THR A 136 -0.90 -32.97 1.04
C THR A 136 0.34 -33.16 0.17
N ASP A 137 0.34 -32.55 -1.01
CA ASP A 137 1.45 -32.60 -1.96
C ASP A 137 1.41 -31.38 -2.91
N GLY A 138 2.48 -31.20 -3.69
CA GLY A 138 2.60 -30.18 -4.71
C GLY A 138 3.04 -28.82 -4.20
N LYS A 139 2.75 -27.77 -4.99
CA LYS A 139 3.17 -26.40 -4.69
C LYS A 139 2.02 -25.57 -4.15
N ILE A 140 2.31 -24.70 -3.19
CA ILE A 140 1.40 -23.67 -2.72
C ILE A 140 1.61 -22.43 -3.59
N ILE A 141 0.59 -22.02 -4.34
CA ILE A 141 0.64 -20.84 -5.20
C ILE A 141 -0.02 -19.68 -4.45
N LEU A 142 0.74 -18.62 -4.20
CA LEU A 142 0.28 -17.37 -3.64
C LEU A 142 0.33 -16.28 -4.72
N THR A 143 -0.83 -15.74 -5.07
CA THR A 143 -0.96 -14.56 -5.94
C THR A 143 -1.20 -13.34 -5.08
N LYS A 144 -0.24 -12.41 -5.10
CA LYS A 144 -0.37 -11.11 -4.42
C LYS A 144 -1.31 -10.19 -5.17
N VAL A 145 -2.34 -9.66 -4.52
CA VAL A 145 -3.35 -8.81 -5.17
C VAL A 145 -3.35 -7.40 -4.60
N ASP A 146 -2.89 -6.44 -5.38
CA ASP A 146 -2.92 -5.02 -5.00
C ASP A 146 -4.03 -4.28 -5.74
N LYS A 147 -4.82 -3.47 -5.03
CA LYS A 147 -5.85 -2.61 -5.62
C LYS A 147 -5.44 -1.15 -5.44
N LYS A 148 -5.37 -0.39 -6.54
CA LYS A 148 -5.02 1.03 -6.53
C LYS A 148 -6.12 1.86 -7.18
N LYS A 149 -6.32 3.07 -6.66
CA LYS A 149 -7.12 4.11 -7.32
C LYS A 149 -6.18 5.16 -7.87
N VAL A 150 -6.30 5.45 -9.15
CA VAL A 150 -5.47 6.41 -9.87
C VAL A 150 -6.37 7.53 -10.39
N PHE A 151 -5.90 8.76 -10.27
CA PHE A 151 -6.54 9.95 -10.83
C PHE A 151 -5.73 10.40 -12.04
N GLU A 152 -6.41 10.62 -13.16
CA GLU A 152 -5.80 11.06 -14.42
C GLU A 152 -6.55 12.31 -14.90
N GLU A 153 -5.82 13.35 -15.28
CA GLU A 153 -6.40 14.57 -15.85
C GLU A 153 -6.33 14.53 -17.37
N GLU A 154 -7.45 14.80 -18.03
CA GLU A 154 -7.57 14.93 -19.48
C GLU A 154 -7.98 16.37 -19.83
N GLU A 155 -7.23 17.03 -20.72
CA GLU A 155 -7.56 18.37 -21.20
C GLU A 155 -8.74 18.32 -22.18
N LEU A 156 -9.76 19.16 -21.95
CA LEU A 156 -10.89 19.32 -22.88
C LEU A 156 -10.65 20.52 -23.80
N GLU A 157 -10.56 20.27 -25.10
CA GLU A 157 -10.41 21.31 -26.10
C GLU A 157 -11.64 22.24 -26.18
N PHE A 158 -11.41 23.53 -26.40
CA PHE A 158 -12.48 24.51 -26.56
C PHE A 158 -12.83 24.74 -28.04
N LYS A 159 -14.07 25.16 -28.32
CA LYS A 159 -14.51 25.47 -29.68
C LYS A 159 -14.29 26.95 -30.00
N THR A 160 -14.00 27.27 -31.26
CA THR A 160 -13.97 28.65 -31.76
C THR A 160 -15.28 28.99 -32.46
N LEU A 161 -16.00 29.96 -31.93
CA LEU A 161 -17.28 30.45 -32.46
C LEU A 161 -17.08 31.79 -33.16
N TYR A 162 -17.68 31.93 -34.34
CA TYR A 162 -17.65 33.17 -35.12
C TYR A 162 -18.96 33.93 -34.98
N LYS A 163 -18.86 35.26 -34.81
CA LYS A 163 -20.03 36.15 -34.74
C LYS A 163 -19.87 37.30 -35.72
N ASP A 164 -20.89 37.61 -36.50
CA ASP A 164 -20.83 38.73 -37.43
C ASP A 164 -20.94 40.08 -36.69
N ASN A 165 -20.08 41.04 -37.04
CA ASN A 165 -20.10 42.40 -36.52
C ASN A 165 -20.22 43.42 -37.68
N LYS A 166 -21.38 44.06 -37.77
CA LYS A 166 -21.69 45.06 -38.81
C LYS A 166 -20.96 46.39 -38.64
N ARG A 167 -20.32 46.65 -37.50
CA ARG A 167 -19.53 47.86 -37.23
C ARG A 167 -18.06 47.68 -37.59
N LEU A 168 -17.57 46.44 -37.56
CA LEU A 168 -16.20 46.08 -37.94
C LEU A 168 -16.10 45.95 -39.46
N GLU A 169 -15.02 46.48 -40.05
CA GLU A 169 -14.77 46.47 -41.49
C GLU A 169 -14.73 45.05 -42.06
N LEU A 170 -15.33 44.87 -43.24
CA LEU A 170 -15.33 43.61 -43.96
C LEU A 170 -13.91 43.06 -44.10
N GLY A 171 -13.71 41.79 -43.68
CA GLY A 171 -12.41 41.12 -43.71
C GLY A 171 -11.56 41.27 -42.44
N LYS A 172 -11.87 42.22 -41.54
CA LYS A 172 -11.21 42.30 -40.22
C LYS A 172 -11.86 41.34 -39.22
N THR A 173 -11.05 40.81 -38.32
CA THR A 173 -11.50 39.99 -37.18
C THR A 173 -11.13 40.64 -35.86
N SER A 174 -11.90 40.34 -34.82
CA SER A 174 -11.59 40.75 -33.46
C SER A 174 -11.94 39.65 -32.47
N THR A 175 -10.99 39.26 -31.62
CA THR A 175 -11.25 38.27 -30.57
C THR A 175 -11.98 38.95 -29.41
N VAL A 176 -13.26 38.61 -29.23
CA VAL A 176 -14.10 39.15 -28.14
C VAL A 176 -13.86 38.39 -26.84
N LYS A 177 -13.69 37.07 -26.94
CA LYS A 177 -13.44 36.21 -25.78
C LYS A 177 -12.35 35.20 -26.15
N LYS A 178 -11.25 35.17 -25.39
CA LYS A 178 -10.23 34.14 -25.54
C LYS A 178 -10.77 32.79 -25.08
N GLY A 179 -10.45 31.73 -25.80
CA GLY A 179 -10.77 30.38 -25.37
C GLY A 179 -9.85 29.91 -24.25
N ALA A 180 -10.31 28.96 -23.46
CA ALA A 180 -9.51 28.28 -22.46
C ALA A 180 -9.89 26.80 -22.41
N LYS A 181 -8.89 25.92 -22.33
CA LYS A 181 -9.13 24.48 -22.18
C LYS A 181 -9.82 24.18 -20.86
N GLY A 182 -10.70 23.18 -20.91
CA GLY A 182 -11.29 22.54 -19.76
C GLY A 182 -10.40 21.43 -19.22
N ILE A 183 -10.79 20.84 -18.10
CA ILE A 183 -10.11 19.71 -17.45
C ILE A 183 -11.18 18.71 -17.03
N LYS A 184 -10.98 17.45 -17.41
CA LYS A 184 -11.77 16.30 -16.98
C LYS A 184 -10.89 15.43 -16.09
N GLU A 185 -11.32 15.15 -14.87
CA GLU A 185 -10.67 14.19 -13.98
C GLU A 185 -11.30 12.81 -14.18
N ILE A 186 -10.46 11.82 -14.44
CA ILE A 186 -10.84 10.42 -14.62
C ILE A 186 -10.30 9.64 -13.42
N THR A 187 -11.20 8.97 -12.69
CA THR A 187 -10.81 8.06 -11.60
C THR A 187 -10.83 6.63 -12.11
N LYS A 188 -9.68 5.95 -12.02
CA LYS A 188 -9.49 4.55 -12.44
C LYS A 188 -9.25 3.64 -11.25
N ALA A 189 -9.87 2.47 -11.24
CA ALA A 189 -9.53 1.35 -10.36
C ALA A 189 -8.61 0.39 -11.11
N GLN A 190 -7.42 0.17 -10.57
CA GLN A 190 -6.43 -0.77 -11.11
C GLN A 190 -6.25 -1.95 -10.15
N ILE A 191 -6.23 -3.16 -10.68
CA ILE A 191 -5.93 -4.40 -9.96
C ILE A 191 -4.63 -4.97 -10.50
N PHE A 192 -3.70 -5.24 -9.61
CA PHE A 192 -2.41 -5.84 -9.91
C PHE A 192 -2.33 -7.24 -9.30
N GLU A 193 -1.88 -8.22 -10.08
CA GLU A 193 -1.53 -9.55 -9.59
C GLU A 193 -0.02 -9.76 -9.72
N ASN A 194 0.65 -10.05 -8.59
CA ASN A 194 2.11 -10.18 -8.51
C ASN A 194 2.86 -8.97 -9.11
N GLY A 195 2.33 -7.77 -8.90
CA GLY A 195 2.87 -6.51 -9.43
C GLY A 195 2.56 -6.21 -10.90
N LYS A 196 1.84 -7.08 -11.61
CA LYS A 196 1.43 -6.86 -13.02
C LYS A 196 -0.02 -6.37 -13.07
N LEU A 197 -0.29 -5.30 -13.83
CA LEU A 197 -1.65 -4.80 -14.04
C LEU A 197 -2.47 -5.86 -14.79
N VAL A 198 -3.56 -6.33 -14.18
CA VAL A 198 -4.47 -7.33 -14.79
C VAL A 198 -5.84 -6.77 -15.10
N LYS A 199 -6.24 -5.68 -14.45
CA LYS A 199 -7.53 -5.02 -14.69
C LYS A 199 -7.43 -3.52 -14.46
N GLU A 200 -8.05 -2.75 -15.33
CA GLU A 200 -8.26 -1.30 -15.19
C GLU A 200 -9.72 -0.99 -15.53
N ASP A 201 -10.46 -0.39 -14.61
CA ASP A 201 -11.83 0.05 -14.80
C ASP A 201 -11.94 1.57 -14.54
N ILE A 202 -12.60 2.30 -15.43
CA ILE A 202 -12.97 3.70 -15.17
C ILE A 202 -14.16 3.71 -14.20
N ILE A 203 -13.97 4.32 -13.04
CA ILE A 203 -14.99 4.42 -11.99
C ILE A 203 -15.88 5.65 -12.24
N SER A 204 -15.26 6.77 -12.60
CA SER A 204 -15.95 8.03 -12.80
C SER A 204 -15.15 8.97 -13.70
N GLU A 205 -15.87 9.81 -14.43
CA GLU A 205 -15.32 10.94 -15.18
C GLU A 205 -16.08 12.20 -14.73
N GLU A 206 -15.36 13.22 -14.30
CA GLU A 206 -15.93 14.49 -13.85
C GLU A 206 -15.25 15.66 -14.54
N VAL A 207 -16.04 16.56 -15.13
CA VAL A 207 -15.50 17.81 -15.69
C VAL A 207 -15.27 18.78 -14.55
N VAL A 208 -14.03 18.85 -14.07
CA VAL A 208 -13.61 19.76 -12.99
C VAL A 208 -13.59 21.21 -13.47
N LYS A 209 -13.30 21.42 -14.76
CA LYS A 209 -13.28 22.74 -15.38
C LYS A 209 -13.87 22.68 -16.79
N GLU A 210 -14.94 23.41 -17.02
CA GLU A 210 -15.55 23.52 -18.34
C GLU A 210 -14.63 24.27 -19.33
N PRO A 211 -14.49 23.81 -20.59
CA PRO A 211 -13.80 24.57 -21.61
C PRO A 211 -14.56 25.86 -21.92
N VAL A 212 -13.82 26.96 -22.04
CA VAL A 212 -14.37 28.25 -22.43
C VAL A 212 -14.17 28.44 -23.92
N ASN A 213 -15.26 28.52 -24.68
CA ASN A 213 -15.20 28.74 -26.12
C ASN A 213 -14.57 30.11 -26.47
N GLN A 214 -13.75 30.11 -27.52
CA GLN A 214 -13.21 31.33 -28.10
C GLN A 214 -14.27 31.99 -28.99
N ILE A 215 -14.45 33.31 -28.88
CA ILE A 215 -15.40 34.06 -29.71
C ILE A 215 -14.61 35.06 -30.56
N ILE A 216 -14.70 34.91 -31.88
CA ILE A 216 -14.10 35.80 -32.86
C ILE A 216 -15.22 36.50 -33.63
N GLU A 217 -15.23 37.83 -33.58
CA GLU A 217 -16.10 38.62 -34.43
C GLU A 217 -15.50 38.83 -35.82
N LYS A 218 -16.34 38.69 -36.86
CA LYS A 218 -15.98 38.92 -38.27
C LYS A 218 -16.69 40.17 -38.77
N GLY A 219 -15.93 41.11 -39.33
CA GLY A 219 -16.47 42.36 -39.84
C GLY A 219 -17.36 42.16 -41.06
N LYS A 220 -18.49 42.87 -41.10
CA LYS A 220 -19.47 42.90 -42.19
C LYS A 220 -19.76 44.32 -42.68
N LYS A 221 -19.08 45.35 -42.14
CA LYS A 221 -19.25 46.72 -42.61
C LYS A 221 -18.65 46.83 -44.03
N PRO A 222 -19.46 47.14 -45.06
CA PRO A 222 -18.96 47.23 -46.43
C PRO A 222 -17.89 48.32 -46.53
N LEU A 223 -16.82 48.02 -47.25
CA LEU A 223 -15.79 49.00 -47.57
C LEU A 223 -16.40 50.01 -48.56
N THR A 224 -16.55 51.26 -48.16
CA THR A 224 -16.91 52.34 -49.09
C THR A 224 -15.66 52.69 -49.88
N VAL A 225 -15.55 52.15 -51.09
CA VAL A 225 -14.50 52.54 -52.04
C VAL A 225 -14.86 53.92 -52.57
N ALA A 226 -14.16 54.96 -52.11
CA ALA A 226 -14.24 56.26 -52.75
C ALA A 226 -13.57 56.15 -54.13
N SER A 227 -14.38 56.00 -55.19
CA SER A 227 -13.94 56.27 -56.55
C SER A 227 -13.68 57.76 -56.66
N ARG A 228 -12.41 58.17 -56.71
CA ARG A 228 -12.02 59.53 -57.07
C ARG A 228 -10.79 59.51 -57.96
N GLY A 229 -11.04 59.60 -59.26
CA GLY A 229 -10.11 60.26 -60.16
C GLY A 229 -9.99 61.75 -59.80
N SER A 230 -8.75 62.21 -59.86
CA SER A 230 -8.24 63.55 -60.21
C SER A 230 -8.80 64.84 -59.57
N SER A 231 -7.84 65.66 -59.10
CA SER A 231 -7.71 67.12 -59.27
C SER A 231 -7.86 68.04 -58.05
N SER A 232 -6.70 68.61 -57.67
CA SER A 232 -6.41 70.05 -57.46
C SER A 232 -6.60 70.74 -56.09
N ASP A 233 -5.44 71.05 -55.49
CA ASP A 233 -5.01 72.33 -54.88
C ASP A 233 -5.86 73.08 -53.83
N ARG A 234 -5.36 73.14 -52.58
CA ARG A 234 -4.64 74.33 -52.04
C ARG A 234 -4.10 74.12 -50.61
N LYS A 235 -2.83 74.51 -50.45
CA LYS A 235 -2.03 74.67 -49.22
C LYS A 235 -2.74 75.34 -48.03
N LYS A 236 -2.42 74.90 -46.81
CA LYS A 236 -1.78 75.78 -45.79
C LYS A 236 -0.87 75.01 -44.83
N VAL A 237 0.23 75.69 -44.48
CA VAL A 237 1.50 75.25 -43.91
C VAL A 237 1.47 75.22 -42.38
N SER A 238 2.10 74.25 -41.72
CA SER A 238 3.29 74.40 -40.84
C SER A 238 3.60 73.14 -40.01
N LYS A 239 4.90 72.91 -39.84
CA LYS A 239 5.69 71.71 -39.44
C LYS A 239 6.20 71.92 -37.98
N PRO A 240 7.15 71.12 -37.40
CA PRO A 240 7.59 69.73 -37.63
C PRO A 240 7.94 68.94 -36.33
N SER A 241 8.53 67.75 -36.54
CA SER A 241 9.54 67.02 -35.73
C SER A 241 9.00 65.85 -34.89
N SER A 242 9.59 64.65 -34.89
CA SER A 242 10.75 64.06 -35.60
C SER A 242 10.82 62.56 -35.24
N ASN A 243 11.32 61.73 -36.16
CA ASN A 243 12.21 60.55 -36.05
C ASN A 243 12.25 59.74 -34.71
N SER A 244 12.44 58.42 -34.68
CA SER A 244 13.21 57.51 -35.56
C SER A 244 12.99 56.05 -35.15
N SER A 245 13.35 55.17 -36.08
CA SER A 245 13.58 53.74 -35.94
C SER A 245 14.74 53.35 -35.01
N SER A 246 14.67 52.07 -34.61
CA SER A 246 15.75 51.06 -34.47
C SER A 246 16.70 51.05 -33.27
N SER A 247 16.85 49.80 -32.78
CA SER A 247 18.08 49.14 -32.25
C SER A 247 18.66 49.69 -30.94
N SER A 248 19.22 48.92 -30.02
CA SER A 248 19.50 47.48 -29.89
C SER A 248 20.15 47.27 -28.53
N SER A 249 20.31 45.98 -28.21
CA SER A 249 21.48 45.38 -27.56
C SER A 249 21.60 45.37 -26.04
N ASN A 250 21.64 44.12 -25.58
CA ASN A 250 22.63 43.54 -24.68
C ASN A 250 22.52 43.92 -23.21
N SER A 251 22.76 43.04 -22.25
CA SER A 251 23.20 41.63 -22.13
C SER A 251 23.32 41.49 -20.59
N SER A 252 23.43 40.38 -19.90
CA SER A 252 23.79 39.00 -20.14
C SER A 252 23.72 38.40 -18.73
N SER A 253 23.16 37.20 -18.63
CA SER A 253 23.60 36.09 -17.78
C SER A 253 24.47 36.38 -16.54
N SER A 254 24.04 35.84 -15.40
CA SER A 254 24.86 34.83 -14.72
C SER A 254 23.99 33.80 -13.98
N SER A 255 24.17 32.58 -14.44
CA SER A 255 23.99 31.29 -13.76
C SER A 255 24.65 31.26 -12.37
N ASN A 256 24.10 30.54 -11.39
CA ASN A 256 24.35 29.09 -11.29
C ASN A 256 23.59 28.39 -10.15
N SER A 257 23.51 27.06 -10.31
CA SER A 257 23.44 26.00 -9.30
C SER A 257 22.09 25.62 -8.66
N SER A 258 21.47 24.61 -9.31
CA SER A 258 21.17 23.27 -8.75
C SER A 258 20.29 23.14 -7.50
N SER A 259 19.04 22.72 -7.70
CA SER A 259 18.52 21.45 -7.16
C SER A 259 17.13 21.17 -7.76
N SER A 260 16.84 19.90 -8.00
CA SER A 260 15.62 19.33 -8.56
C SER A 260 14.31 20.02 -8.12
N ASN A 261 13.64 20.77 -9.00
CA ASN A 261 12.29 21.27 -8.73
C ASN A 261 11.26 20.52 -9.57
N LYS A 262 10.69 19.48 -8.98
CA LYS A 262 9.56 18.69 -9.50
C LYS A 262 8.25 19.49 -9.57
N PHE A 263 8.25 20.73 -9.07
CA PHE A 263 7.10 21.63 -9.01
C PHE A 263 7.54 23.06 -9.35
N ASN A 264 6.80 23.75 -10.23
CA ASN A 264 7.02 25.16 -10.58
C ASN A 264 6.48 26.07 -9.46
N ALA A 265 7.11 25.98 -8.28
CA ALA A 265 6.65 26.59 -7.04
C ALA A 265 7.23 28.01 -6.86
N LYS A 266 6.35 28.98 -6.62
CA LYS A 266 6.69 30.38 -6.32
C LYS A 266 7.39 30.52 -4.96
N ARG A 267 6.98 29.71 -3.99
CA ARG A 267 7.50 29.74 -2.61
C ARG A 267 7.22 28.41 -1.93
N THR A 268 8.14 27.94 -1.10
CA THR A 268 7.98 26.71 -0.32
C THR A 268 8.10 27.01 1.17
N ILE A 269 7.19 26.46 1.98
CA ILE A 269 7.12 26.73 3.42
C ILE A 269 6.98 25.40 4.18
N VAL A 270 7.76 25.20 5.24
CA VAL A 270 7.55 24.08 6.16
C VAL A 270 6.52 24.50 7.21
N MET A 271 5.46 23.69 7.35
CA MET A 271 4.30 24.02 8.17
C MET A 271 3.88 22.81 9.03
N SER A 272 3.12 23.06 10.09
CA SER A 272 2.46 21.99 10.86
C SER A 272 1.09 21.69 10.24
N SER A 273 0.79 20.41 10.04
CA SER A 273 -0.49 19.97 9.50
C SER A 273 -1.31 19.19 10.53
N THR A 274 -2.62 19.38 10.45
CA THR A 274 -3.66 18.53 11.05
C THR A 274 -4.54 17.96 9.96
N ALA A 275 -5.46 17.06 10.33
CA ALA A 275 -6.47 16.55 9.41
C ALA A 275 -7.86 16.56 10.04
N TYR A 276 -8.87 16.81 9.20
CA TYR A 276 -10.28 16.78 9.56
C TYR A 276 -11.11 16.08 8.46
N SER A 277 -12.35 15.72 8.77
CA SER A 277 -13.24 14.99 7.85
C SER A 277 -14.68 15.48 7.88
N ILE A 278 -14.91 16.68 8.40
CA ILE A 278 -16.24 17.26 8.58
C ILE A 278 -16.66 17.87 7.26
N LYS A 279 -17.82 17.46 6.75
CA LYS A 279 -18.43 18.06 5.56
C LYS A 279 -19.10 19.38 5.94
N GLY A 280 -18.91 20.41 5.12
CA GLY A 280 -19.51 21.72 5.28
C GLY A 280 -19.17 22.62 4.09
N THR A 281 -19.43 23.91 4.26
CA THR A 281 -19.05 24.94 3.30
C THR A 281 -17.78 25.62 3.78
N THR A 282 -16.77 25.73 2.92
CA THR A 282 -15.51 26.39 3.25
C THR A 282 -15.66 27.92 3.22
N ALA A 283 -14.68 28.63 3.78
CA ALA A 283 -14.61 30.09 3.74
C ALA A 283 -14.66 30.69 2.31
N SER A 284 -14.17 29.95 1.31
CA SER A 284 -14.27 30.34 -0.11
C SER A 284 -15.64 30.05 -0.75
N GLY A 285 -16.58 29.49 0.00
CA GLY A 285 -17.95 29.21 -0.46
C GLY A 285 -18.12 27.89 -1.23
N VAL A 286 -17.10 27.03 -1.29
CA VAL A 286 -17.20 25.72 -1.95
C VAL A 286 -17.39 24.60 -0.91
N PRO A 287 -17.94 23.43 -1.29
CA PRO A 287 -18.02 22.31 -0.36
C PRO A 287 -16.62 21.86 0.09
N SER A 288 -16.46 21.62 1.39
CA SER A 288 -15.26 20.98 1.94
C SER A 288 -15.10 19.58 1.32
N GLY A 289 -13.89 19.23 0.91
CA GLY A 289 -13.64 17.97 0.23
C GLY A 289 -12.16 17.74 -0.02
N PRO A 290 -11.78 16.57 -0.56
CA PRO A 290 -10.40 16.28 -0.91
C PRO A 290 -9.80 17.39 -1.78
N GLY A 291 -8.56 17.77 -1.46
CA GLY A 291 -7.86 18.87 -2.12
C GLY A 291 -8.27 20.27 -1.64
N LYS A 292 -9.19 20.43 -0.69
CA LYS A 292 -9.53 21.72 -0.08
C LYS A 292 -8.91 21.76 1.31
N VAL A 293 -8.06 22.76 1.56
CA VAL A 293 -7.33 22.87 2.83
C VAL A 293 -7.66 24.17 3.54
N ALA A 294 -7.67 24.11 4.87
CA ALA A 294 -7.78 25.30 5.69
C ALA A 294 -6.38 25.89 5.94
N VAL A 295 -6.24 27.20 5.78
CA VAL A 295 -4.99 27.94 5.97
C VAL A 295 -5.23 29.25 6.73
N ASP A 296 -4.15 29.91 7.14
CA ASP A 296 -4.19 31.32 7.53
C ASP A 296 -4.06 32.20 6.27
N PRO A 297 -5.08 33.00 5.90
CA PRO A 297 -5.04 33.87 4.72
C PRO A 297 -3.89 34.89 4.71
N ASN A 298 -3.37 35.27 5.89
CA ASN A 298 -2.23 36.19 5.99
C ASN A 298 -0.91 35.53 5.57
N VAL A 299 -0.84 34.19 5.62
CA VAL A 299 0.35 33.41 5.23
C VAL A 299 0.17 32.84 3.82
N ILE A 300 -0.99 32.26 3.55
CA ILE A 300 -1.38 31.67 2.25
C ILE A 300 -2.74 32.23 1.87
N PRO A 301 -2.84 33.14 0.89
CA PRO A 301 -4.13 33.69 0.45
C PRO A 301 -5.10 32.60 -0.01
N LEU A 302 -6.39 32.79 0.23
CA LEU A 302 -7.41 31.89 -0.29
C LEU A 302 -7.38 31.88 -1.83
N GLY A 303 -7.71 30.72 -2.43
CA GLY A 303 -7.60 30.45 -3.86
C GLY A 303 -6.19 30.02 -4.32
N THR A 304 -5.19 30.06 -3.45
CA THR A 304 -3.81 29.65 -3.80
C THR A 304 -3.74 28.15 -4.06
N ARG A 305 -3.10 27.77 -5.18
CA ARG A 305 -2.78 26.38 -5.50
C ARG A 305 -1.54 25.92 -4.75
N LEU A 306 -1.59 24.71 -4.21
CA LEU A 306 -0.57 24.14 -3.35
C LEU A 306 -0.22 22.73 -3.81
N TYR A 307 1.02 22.30 -3.58
CA TYR A 307 1.38 20.89 -3.48
C TYR A 307 1.90 20.62 -2.07
N ILE A 308 1.34 19.60 -1.41
CA ILE A 308 1.61 19.30 -0.01
C ILE A 308 2.39 17.98 0.07
N GLU A 309 3.69 18.12 0.29
CA GLU A 309 4.65 17.03 0.45
C GLU A 309 4.77 16.66 1.93
N SER A 310 4.78 15.36 2.21
CA SER A 310 5.03 14.82 3.53
C SER A 310 6.53 14.76 3.84
N LEU A 311 6.92 15.05 5.07
CA LEU A 311 8.32 15.00 5.52
C LEU A 311 8.66 13.78 6.38
N ASP A 312 7.68 12.95 6.71
CA ASP A 312 7.81 11.88 7.70
C ASP A 312 7.52 10.47 7.13
N GLY A 313 7.55 10.34 5.80
CA GLY A 313 7.28 9.08 5.11
C GLY A 313 5.80 8.73 4.99
N TRP A 314 4.88 9.55 5.52
CA TRP A 314 3.46 9.47 5.15
C TRP A 314 3.27 9.79 3.66
N SER A 315 2.21 9.27 3.04
CA SER A 315 1.91 9.62 1.65
C SER A 315 1.69 11.13 1.50
N ASP A 316 2.25 11.72 0.45
CA ASP A 316 1.97 13.10 0.10
C ASP A 316 0.46 13.32 0.01
N TYR A 317 -0.01 14.46 0.53
CA TYR A 317 -1.41 14.84 0.39
C TYR A 317 -1.69 15.27 -1.06
N GLY A 318 -0.67 15.80 -1.75
CA GLY A 318 -0.72 16.12 -3.17
C GLY A 318 -1.23 17.53 -3.43
N TYR A 319 -1.88 17.71 -4.58
CA TYR A 319 -2.38 19.01 -5.01
C TYR A 319 -3.58 19.45 -4.17
N ALA A 320 -3.59 20.73 -3.80
CA ALA A 320 -4.63 21.32 -2.99
C ALA A 320 -4.87 22.80 -3.34
N ILE A 321 -6.00 23.32 -2.89
CA ILE A 321 -6.33 24.74 -2.91
C ILE A 321 -6.62 25.23 -1.50
N ALA A 322 -6.09 26.41 -1.18
CA ALA A 322 -6.44 27.15 0.03
C ALA A 322 -7.90 27.62 -0.08
N ALA A 323 -8.85 26.80 0.36
CA ALA A 323 -10.27 27.07 0.20
C ALA A 323 -10.97 27.43 1.52
N ASP A 324 -10.32 27.15 2.66
CA ASP A 324 -10.97 27.31 3.96
C ASP A 324 -10.10 28.04 4.97
N THR A 325 -10.73 28.43 6.08
CA THR A 325 -10.07 29.02 7.25
C THR A 325 -10.63 28.39 8.52
N GLY A 326 -9.78 28.16 9.51
CA GLY A 326 -10.21 27.71 10.83
C GLY A 326 -9.78 28.72 11.90
N SER A 327 -10.57 28.85 12.96
CA SER A 327 -10.19 29.68 14.12
C SER A 327 -8.85 29.23 14.73
N ALA A 328 -8.57 27.92 14.72
CA ALA A 328 -7.33 27.31 15.21
C ALA A 328 -6.20 27.23 14.17
N ILE A 329 -6.47 27.56 12.90
CA ILE A 329 -5.50 27.47 11.79
C ILE A 329 -4.91 28.86 11.55
N LYS A 330 -3.85 29.17 12.32
CA LYS A 330 -3.16 30.47 12.32
C LYS A 330 -1.65 30.29 12.13
N GLY A 331 -1.02 31.21 11.41
CA GLY A 331 0.39 31.19 11.08
C GLY A 331 0.77 30.03 10.16
N ASN A 332 1.89 29.37 10.45
CA ASN A 332 2.42 28.26 9.66
C ASN A 332 1.72 26.92 9.95
N LYS A 333 0.38 26.92 9.87
CA LYS A 333 -0.48 25.74 10.06
C LYS A 333 -1.40 25.51 8.87
N VAL A 334 -1.68 24.25 8.58
CA VAL A 334 -2.61 23.82 7.52
C VAL A 334 -3.51 22.70 8.06
N ASP A 335 -4.80 22.72 7.74
CA ASP A 335 -5.71 21.62 8.04
C ASP A 335 -6.12 20.89 6.77
N LEU A 336 -5.87 19.59 6.71
CA LEU A 336 -6.07 18.75 5.54
C LEU A 336 -7.41 18.03 5.61
N PHE A 337 -8.21 18.11 4.55
CA PHE A 337 -9.46 17.38 4.48
C PHE A 337 -9.22 15.91 4.08
N TYR A 338 -9.80 14.98 4.83
CA TYR A 338 -9.90 13.58 4.46
C TYR A 338 -11.36 13.12 4.45
N SER A 339 -11.77 12.37 3.44
CA SER A 339 -13.16 11.87 3.34
C SER A 339 -13.57 10.91 4.46
N ASN A 340 -12.60 10.29 5.14
CA ASN A 340 -12.85 9.32 6.20
C ASN A 340 -12.23 9.79 7.53
N ARG A 341 -13.06 9.88 8.57
CA ARG A 341 -12.65 10.23 9.94
C ARG A 341 -11.52 9.33 10.47
N SER A 342 -11.55 8.03 10.17
CA SER A 342 -10.49 7.10 10.58
C SER A 342 -9.14 7.47 9.96
N THR A 343 -9.12 7.90 8.70
CA THR A 343 -7.90 8.35 8.03
C THR A 343 -7.40 9.66 8.61
N ALA A 344 -8.29 10.62 8.89
CA ALA A 344 -7.92 11.88 9.55
C ALA A 344 -7.29 11.65 10.94
N LEU A 345 -7.86 10.72 11.73
CA LEU A 345 -7.33 10.35 13.04
C LEU A 345 -5.97 9.67 12.94
N LYS A 346 -5.79 8.75 11.98
CA LYS A 346 -4.50 8.10 11.74
C LYS A 346 -3.43 9.06 11.21
N TYR A 347 -3.84 10.08 10.46
CA TYR A 347 -2.94 11.14 10.01
C TYR A 347 -2.35 11.89 11.21
N GLY A 348 -3.18 12.35 12.15
CA GLY A 348 -2.71 13.04 13.35
C GLY A 348 -2.10 14.41 13.05
N ARG A 349 -1.04 14.79 13.78
CA ARG A 349 -0.30 16.05 13.57
C ARG A 349 1.06 15.76 12.97
N ARG A 350 1.40 16.44 11.86
CA ARG A 350 2.65 16.18 11.12
C ARG A 350 3.33 17.48 10.71
N LYS A 351 4.58 17.36 10.27
CA LYS A 351 5.30 18.42 9.56
C LYS A 351 5.22 18.13 8.06
N ILE A 352 4.85 19.15 7.30
CA ILE A 352 4.72 19.08 5.84
C ILE A 352 5.52 20.19 5.19
N LYS A 353 5.88 19.97 3.92
CA LYS A 353 6.44 21.00 3.05
C LYS A 353 5.36 21.41 2.04
N VAL A 354 4.97 22.69 2.10
CA VAL A 354 3.92 23.26 1.25
C VAL A 354 4.57 24.06 0.14
N HIS A 355 4.38 23.62 -1.10
CA HIS A 355 4.80 24.33 -2.30
C HIS A 355 3.65 25.20 -2.80
N ILE A 356 3.81 26.52 -2.77
CA ILE A 356 2.88 27.48 -3.35
C ILE A 356 3.13 27.53 -4.86
N LEU A 357 2.11 27.15 -5.63
CA LEU A 357 2.20 27.01 -7.08
C LEU A 357 1.76 28.31 -7.78
N ASN A 358 2.29 28.53 -8.99
CA ASN A 358 1.87 29.64 -9.87
C ASN A 358 0.44 29.49 -10.38
#